data_AF-A0A9D7TR86-F1
#
_entry.id   AF-A0A9D7TR86-F1
#
_cell.length_a   1.000
_cell.length_b   1.000
_cell.length_c   1.000
_cell.angle_alpha   90.00
_cell.angle_beta   90.00
_cell.angle_gamma   90.00
#
_symmetry.space_group_name_H-M   'P 1'
#
loop_
_entity.id
_entity.type
_entity.pdbx_description
1 polymer ?
#
loop_
_entity_poly.entity_id
_entity_poly.type
_entity_poly.pdbx_seq_one_letter_code
_entity_poly.pdbx_strand_id
1 'polypeptide(L)'
;MFTENIPFNRSEILSGTGKNNVNREQMNLVTAWIDGSNVYGSDVERADWLITKKDGKMKTSFGNLLPYNTNTGEYDGMIDTEAPSMVNDGNKTIKTFVAGDVRAAEHPALTSIHTLFVREHNNICARLKIEGLRSDEEIYQMARKEVSGLIQAITFNEFLPALGVNLGQYRGYNPNVSPDIMNTFATAGYRLGHTMVADDILMIDSDCDEFGPGELDLLDVFWNPSLIKDYGIDYFLKGLSVHTQYETDLKINSVLRNFLFGDPTAAVRFGLDLASINIQRGRDHGLPDYNTIRKYYTGRGVRKFSGNNE
;
A
#
# COMPACT_ATOMS: atom_id res chain seq x y z
N MET A 1 5.98 37.77 -0.22
CA MET A 1 5.77 36.56 0.60
C MET A 1 4.29 36.23 0.46
N PHE A 2 3.94 35.12 -0.16
CA PHE A 2 2.55 34.66 -0.26
C PHE A 2 2.35 33.51 0.73
N THR A 3 1.13 33.37 1.24
CA THR A 3 0.75 32.29 2.16
C THR A 3 -0.19 31.37 1.41
N GLU A 4 0.19 30.10 1.28
CA GLU A 4 -0.67 29.06 0.70
C GLU A 4 -1.05 28.04 1.78
N ASN A 5 -2.28 27.54 1.71
CA ASN A 5 -2.75 26.49 2.62
C ASN A 5 -2.46 25.12 2.02
N ILE A 6 -1.97 24.18 2.83
CA ILE A 6 -1.90 22.77 2.44
C ILE A 6 -3.33 22.21 2.48
N PRO A 7 -3.91 21.71 1.37
CA PRO A 7 -5.27 21.20 1.34
C PRO A 7 -5.40 19.94 2.21
N PHE A 8 -6.50 19.83 2.95
CA PHE A 8 -6.81 18.66 3.76
C PHE A 8 -8.31 18.39 3.76
N ASN A 9 -8.69 17.18 3.33
CA ASN A 9 -10.07 16.70 3.43
C ASN A 9 -10.20 15.73 4.60
N ARG A 10 -11.23 15.93 5.42
CA ARG A 10 -11.59 14.99 6.49
C ARG A 10 -11.95 13.62 5.90
N SER A 11 -11.60 12.55 6.59
CA SER A 11 -11.96 11.19 6.20
C SER A 11 -13.47 11.01 6.26
N GLU A 12 -14.02 10.10 5.46
CA GLU A 12 -15.44 9.78 5.51
C GLU A 12 -15.87 9.33 6.90
N ILE A 13 -17.10 9.69 7.26
CA ILE A 13 -17.69 9.36 8.56
C ILE A 13 -18.38 8.00 8.47
N LEU A 14 -18.16 7.15 9.48
CA LEU A 14 -18.94 5.93 9.63
C LEU A 14 -20.40 6.31 9.90
N SER A 15 -21.31 5.81 9.06
CA SER A 15 -22.74 6.09 9.18
C SER A 15 -23.26 5.72 10.57
N GLY A 16 -24.10 6.58 11.15
CA GLY A 16 -24.63 6.43 12.51
C GLY A 16 -23.73 7.00 13.62
N THR A 17 -22.50 7.43 13.31
CA THR A 17 -21.59 8.06 14.28
C THR A 17 -21.55 9.59 14.13
N GLY A 18 -20.93 10.31 15.08
CA GLY A 18 -20.77 11.76 15.06
C GLY A 18 -22.06 12.58 15.24
N LYS A 19 -23.11 11.97 15.79
CA LYS A 19 -24.40 12.59 16.12
C LYS A 19 -24.93 11.99 17.44
N ASN A 20 -25.87 12.65 18.11
CA ASN A 20 -26.59 12.11 19.28
C ASN A 20 -25.68 11.53 20.38
N ASN A 21 -24.61 12.24 20.77
CA ASN A 21 -23.60 11.80 21.76
C ASN A 21 -22.79 10.55 21.38
N VAL A 22 -22.85 10.10 20.13
CA VAL A 22 -21.92 9.10 19.57
C VAL A 22 -20.76 9.84 18.93
N ASN A 23 -19.53 9.56 19.37
CA ASN A 23 -18.33 10.15 18.76
C ASN A 23 -18.22 9.77 17.28
N ARG A 24 -17.60 10.62 16.47
CA ARG A 24 -17.36 10.33 15.05
C ARG A 24 -16.32 9.23 14.91
N GLU A 25 -16.65 8.19 14.17
CA GLU A 25 -15.71 7.15 13.73
C GLU A 25 -15.47 7.23 12.23
N GLN A 26 -14.42 6.57 11.76
CA GLN A 26 -14.07 6.46 10.34
C GLN A 26 -14.23 5.02 9.87
N MET A 27 -14.49 4.86 8.57
CA MET A 27 -14.65 3.54 7.95
C MET A 27 -13.30 3.01 7.47
N ASN A 28 -13.05 1.71 7.68
CA ASN A 28 -12.02 1.00 6.95
C ASN A 28 -12.57 0.61 5.58
N LEU A 29 -11.97 1.13 4.51
CA LEU A 29 -12.42 0.87 3.13
C LEU A 29 -11.81 -0.40 2.53
N VAL A 30 -10.91 -1.07 3.26
CA VAL A 30 -10.35 -2.37 2.90
C VAL A 30 -10.67 -3.42 3.97
N THR A 31 -10.50 -4.70 3.65
CA THR A 31 -10.64 -5.76 4.65
C THR A 31 -9.60 -5.58 5.76
N ALA A 32 -10.00 -5.84 7.02
CA ALA A 32 -9.07 -5.77 8.16
C ALA A 32 -8.09 -6.96 8.21
N TRP A 33 -8.40 -8.02 7.46
CA TRP A 33 -7.63 -9.26 7.45
C TRP A 33 -6.37 -9.14 6.59
N ILE A 34 -5.35 -9.92 6.93
CA ILE A 34 -4.20 -10.15 6.05
C ILE A 34 -4.58 -11.24 5.05
N ASP A 35 -5.48 -10.92 4.12
CA ASP A 35 -6.13 -11.86 3.21
C ASP A 35 -5.73 -11.65 1.74
N GLY A 36 -4.75 -10.79 1.47
CA GLY A 36 -4.33 -10.43 0.13
C GLY A 36 -5.31 -9.49 -0.59
N SER A 37 -6.20 -8.79 0.11
CA SER A 37 -7.11 -7.81 -0.50
C SER A 37 -6.41 -6.69 -1.28
N ASN A 38 -5.14 -6.41 -0.99
CA ASN A 38 -4.29 -5.53 -1.81
C ASN A 38 -4.00 -6.10 -3.23
N VAL A 39 -4.12 -7.42 -3.41
CA VAL A 39 -4.00 -8.14 -4.69
C VAL A 39 -5.38 -8.35 -5.32
N TYR A 40 -6.35 -8.82 -4.52
CA TYR A 40 -7.64 -9.32 -5.02
C TYR A 40 -8.81 -8.33 -4.94
N GLY A 41 -8.64 -7.20 -4.25
CA GLY A 41 -9.71 -6.26 -3.96
C GLY A 41 -10.39 -6.53 -2.61
N SER A 42 -11.10 -5.51 -2.11
CA SER A 42 -11.88 -5.57 -0.87
C SER A 42 -13.39 -5.66 -1.11
N ASP A 43 -13.80 -5.73 -2.38
CA ASP A 43 -15.18 -5.82 -2.83
C ASP A 43 -15.27 -6.77 -4.04
N VAL A 44 -16.47 -7.30 -4.27
CA VAL A 44 -16.71 -8.32 -5.30
C VAL A 44 -16.55 -7.74 -6.71
N GLU A 45 -16.93 -6.48 -6.93
CA GLU A 45 -16.88 -5.84 -8.25
C GLU A 45 -15.44 -5.69 -8.72
N ARG A 46 -14.54 -5.22 -7.85
CA ARG A 46 -13.10 -5.15 -8.10
C ARG A 46 -12.50 -6.54 -8.29
N ALA A 47 -12.83 -7.50 -7.43
CA ALA A 47 -12.29 -8.85 -7.54
C ALA A 47 -12.67 -9.52 -8.86
N ASP A 48 -13.93 -9.39 -9.27
CA ASP A 48 -14.45 -9.92 -10.54
C ASP A 48 -13.83 -9.22 -11.76
N TRP A 49 -13.56 -7.91 -11.67
CA TRP A 49 -12.91 -7.19 -12.75
C TRP A 49 -11.44 -7.59 -12.88
N LEU A 50 -10.75 -7.92 -11.80
CA LEU A 50 -9.32 -8.24 -11.82
C LEU A 50 -9.00 -9.64 -12.38
N ILE A 51 -9.97 -10.54 -12.50
CA ILE A 51 -9.75 -11.90 -13.01
C ILE A 51 -10.07 -12.05 -14.49
N THR A 52 -9.39 -12.99 -15.15
CA THR A 52 -9.63 -13.31 -16.57
C THR A 52 -10.85 -14.19 -16.79
N LYS A 53 -11.35 -14.84 -15.72
CA LYS A 53 -12.34 -15.93 -15.75
C LYS A 53 -11.90 -17.08 -16.67
N LYS A 54 -10.59 -17.26 -16.76
CA LYS A 54 -9.93 -18.32 -17.53
C LYS A 54 -8.70 -18.81 -16.79
N ASP A 55 -8.67 -20.12 -16.55
CA ASP A 55 -7.58 -20.83 -15.87
C ASP A 55 -7.30 -20.34 -14.45
N GLY A 56 -8.29 -19.72 -13.81
CA GLY A 56 -8.22 -19.12 -12.49
C GLY A 56 -7.29 -17.91 -12.40
N LYS A 57 -6.90 -17.30 -13.53
CA LYS A 57 -5.85 -16.28 -13.58
C LYS A 57 -6.37 -14.87 -13.32
N MET A 58 -5.48 -14.04 -12.78
CA MET A 58 -5.60 -12.59 -12.74
C MET A 58 -5.24 -11.99 -14.11
N LYS A 59 -5.91 -10.89 -14.48
CA LYS A 59 -5.57 -10.10 -15.67
C LYS A 59 -4.16 -9.52 -15.53
N THR A 60 -3.47 -9.41 -16.64
CA THR A 60 -2.14 -8.78 -16.76
C THR A 60 -2.05 -8.07 -18.10
N SER A 61 -1.22 -7.04 -18.19
CA SER A 61 -0.85 -6.42 -19.47
C SER A 61 0.42 -7.06 -20.05
N PHE A 62 0.89 -6.54 -21.19
CA PHE A 62 2.18 -6.90 -21.77
C PHE A 62 3.31 -6.90 -20.73
N GLY A 63 4.20 -7.89 -20.80
CA GLY A 63 5.30 -8.06 -19.83
C GLY A 63 4.87 -8.66 -18.49
N ASN A 64 3.68 -9.27 -18.39
CA ASN A 64 3.11 -9.78 -17.13
C ASN A 64 3.07 -8.69 -16.04
N LEU A 65 2.74 -7.46 -16.44
CA LEU A 65 2.51 -6.35 -15.51
C LEU A 65 1.03 -6.32 -15.08
N LEU A 66 0.71 -5.48 -14.11
CA LEU A 66 -0.70 -5.23 -13.73
C LEU A 66 -1.52 -4.78 -14.96
N PRO A 67 -2.82 -5.08 -15.01
CA PRO A 67 -3.68 -4.60 -16.09
C PRO A 67 -3.85 -3.08 -16.01
N TYR A 68 -3.97 -2.41 -17.15
CA TYR A 68 -4.42 -1.02 -17.20
C TYR A 68 -5.94 -0.92 -17.02
N ASN A 69 -6.42 0.26 -16.60
CA ASN A 69 -7.84 0.63 -16.56
C ASN A 69 -8.45 0.83 -17.97
N THR A 70 -8.14 -0.07 -18.90
CA THR A 70 -8.57 -0.03 -20.30
C THR A 70 -9.38 -1.27 -20.66
N ASN A 71 -10.17 -1.17 -21.71
CA ASN A 71 -11.04 -2.25 -22.17
C ASN A 71 -10.28 -3.52 -22.62
N THR A 72 -9.01 -3.37 -22.96
CA THR A 72 -8.10 -4.48 -23.29
C THR A 72 -7.23 -4.92 -22.12
N GLY A 73 -7.14 -4.12 -21.05
CA GLY A 73 -6.14 -4.26 -19.99
C GLY A 73 -4.73 -3.80 -20.42
N GLU A 74 -4.56 -3.30 -21.64
CA GLU A 74 -3.29 -2.83 -22.21
C GLU A 74 -3.24 -1.30 -22.29
N TYR A 75 -2.02 -0.74 -22.28
CA TYR A 75 -1.84 0.72 -22.31
C TYR A 75 -2.41 1.39 -23.56
N ASP A 76 -2.42 0.70 -24.70
CA ASP A 76 -2.92 1.22 -25.98
C ASP A 76 -4.46 1.16 -26.09
N GLY A 77 -5.13 0.42 -25.21
CA GLY A 77 -6.59 0.33 -25.15
C GLY A 77 -7.28 1.66 -24.80
N MET A 78 -8.60 1.71 -24.99
CA MET A 78 -9.42 2.84 -24.52
C MET A 78 -9.72 2.68 -23.04
N ILE A 79 -9.84 3.77 -22.29
CA ILE A 79 -10.23 3.69 -20.87
C ILE A 79 -11.56 2.96 -20.74
N ASP A 80 -11.60 1.97 -19.87
CA ASP A 80 -12.79 1.21 -19.53
C ASP A 80 -13.57 1.97 -18.45
N THR A 81 -14.81 2.35 -18.75
CA THR A 81 -15.68 3.04 -17.79
C THR A 81 -16.03 2.16 -16.59
N GLU A 82 -16.01 0.83 -16.77
CA GLU A 82 -16.28 -0.17 -15.75
C GLU A 82 -15.03 -0.56 -14.95
N ALA A 83 -13.85 -0.06 -15.30
CA ALA A 83 -12.65 -0.31 -14.52
C ALA A 83 -12.81 0.23 -13.08
N PRO A 84 -12.33 -0.50 -12.06
CA PRO A 84 -12.27 0.00 -10.70
C PRO A 84 -11.47 1.30 -10.62
N SER A 85 -11.97 2.30 -9.89
CA SER A 85 -11.26 3.57 -9.73
C SER A 85 -9.93 3.38 -9.01
N MET A 86 -8.93 4.17 -9.39
CA MET A 86 -7.61 4.20 -8.78
C MET A 86 -7.30 5.63 -8.29
N VAL A 87 -6.43 5.75 -7.28
CA VAL A 87 -5.99 7.07 -6.85
C VAL A 87 -5.21 7.73 -7.99
N ASN A 88 -5.47 9.02 -8.22
CA ASN A 88 -4.87 9.82 -9.28
C ASN A 88 -5.21 9.39 -10.73
N ASP A 89 -6.31 8.65 -10.94
CA ASP A 89 -6.79 8.28 -12.28
C ASP A 89 -7.59 9.38 -13.01
N GLY A 90 -7.70 10.57 -12.38
CA GLY A 90 -8.45 11.70 -12.93
C GLY A 90 -9.94 11.42 -13.11
N ASN A 91 -10.56 10.62 -12.23
CA ASN A 91 -11.93 10.11 -12.42
C ASN A 91 -12.05 9.34 -13.75
N LYS A 92 -11.13 8.38 -13.95
CA LYS A 92 -11.03 7.55 -15.16
C LYS A 92 -10.80 8.36 -16.44
N THR A 93 -9.93 9.37 -16.37
CA THR A 93 -9.45 10.11 -17.56
C THR A 93 -7.97 9.90 -17.83
N ILE A 94 -7.25 9.34 -16.86
CA ILE A 94 -5.82 9.02 -16.93
C ILE A 94 -5.66 7.50 -16.94
N LYS A 95 -4.83 7.00 -17.86
CA LYS A 95 -4.49 5.57 -17.92
C LYS A 95 -3.53 5.21 -16.79
N THR A 96 -3.85 4.19 -16.02
CA THR A 96 -3.03 3.71 -14.90
C THR A 96 -3.20 2.21 -14.69
N PHE A 97 -2.29 1.61 -13.93
CA PHE A 97 -2.41 0.22 -13.49
C PHE A 97 -3.54 0.05 -12.49
N VAL A 98 -4.21 -1.10 -12.53
CA VAL A 98 -5.29 -1.48 -11.62
C VAL A 98 -4.86 -2.70 -10.79
N ALA A 99 -5.12 -2.64 -9.48
CA ALA A 99 -4.85 -3.71 -8.54
C ALA A 99 -5.97 -3.82 -7.49
N GLY A 100 -5.82 -4.75 -6.53
CA GLY A 100 -6.73 -4.88 -5.40
C GLY A 100 -6.83 -3.63 -4.54
N ASP A 101 -5.71 -2.93 -4.29
CA ASP A 101 -5.71 -1.64 -3.61
C ASP A 101 -5.62 -0.45 -4.58
N VAL A 102 -6.37 0.63 -4.30
CA VAL A 102 -6.46 1.84 -5.12
C VAL A 102 -5.16 2.66 -5.20
N ARG A 103 -4.20 2.44 -4.30
CA ARG A 103 -2.93 3.17 -4.21
C ARG A 103 -1.77 2.42 -4.87
N ALA A 104 -2.00 1.28 -5.50
CA ALA A 104 -0.94 0.43 -6.05
C ALA A 104 0.01 1.13 -7.04
N ALA A 105 -0.41 2.24 -7.65
CA ALA A 105 0.35 3.07 -8.58
C ALA A 105 1.02 4.31 -7.94
N GLU A 106 1.08 4.39 -6.60
CA GLU A 106 1.65 5.55 -5.90
C GLU A 106 3.12 5.79 -6.27
N HIS A 107 3.93 4.74 -6.38
CA HIS A 107 5.32 4.79 -6.85
C HIS A 107 5.76 3.40 -7.38
N PRO A 108 6.78 3.30 -8.25
CA PRO A 108 7.13 2.07 -8.95
C PRO A 108 7.54 0.90 -8.03
N ALA A 109 8.22 1.18 -6.92
CA ALA A 109 8.54 0.13 -5.94
C ALA A 109 7.29 -0.56 -5.36
N LEU A 110 6.24 0.20 -5.01
CA LEU A 110 4.97 -0.38 -4.56
C LEU A 110 4.29 -1.17 -5.68
N THR A 111 4.21 -0.59 -6.88
CA THR A 111 3.63 -1.26 -8.06
C THR A 111 4.34 -2.58 -8.38
N SER A 112 5.66 -2.63 -8.18
CA SER A 112 6.47 -3.84 -8.37
C SER A 112 6.05 -4.97 -7.43
N ILE A 113 5.82 -4.67 -6.15
CA ILE A 113 5.34 -5.67 -5.17
C ILE A 113 3.92 -6.15 -5.49
N HIS A 114 3.02 -5.24 -5.90
CA HIS A 114 1.68 -5.65 -6.36
C HIS A 114 1.77 -6.58 -7.58
N THR A 115 2.61 -6.24 -8.54
CA THR A 115 2.83 -7.04 -9.75
C THR A 115 3.41 -8.41 -9.40
N LEU A 116 4.37 -8.48 -8.47
CA LEU A 116 4.99 -9.72 -8.00
C LEU A 116 3.94 -10.71 -7.49
N PHE A 117 3.01 -10.28 -6.63
CA PHE A 117 1.97 -11.17 -6.10
C PHE A 117 0.94 -11.59 -7.15
N VAL A 118 0.64 -10.74 -8.14
CA VAL A 118 -0.20 -11.13 -9.29
C VAL A 118 0.51 -12.18 -10.15
N ARG A 119 1.81 -12.03 -10.39
CA ARG A 119 2.63 -13.03 -11.10
C ARG A 119 2.64 -14.35 -10.35
N GLU A 120 2.82 -14.31 -9.02
CA GLU A 120 2.84 -15.53 -8.20
C GLU A 120 1.49 -16.24 -8.17
N HIS A 121 0.38 -15.49 -8.08
CA HIS A 121 -0.95 -16.07 -8.24
C HIS A 121 -1.07 -16.82 -9.59
N ASN A 122 -0.70 -16.18 -10.70
CA ASN A 122 -0.79 -16.79 -12.02
C ASN A 122 0.16 -17.99 -12.20
N ASN A 123 1.31 -18.00 -11.51
CA ASN A 123 2.23 -19.12 -11.43
C ASN A 123 1.61 -20.31 -10.69
N ILE A 124 0.99 -20.07 -9.53
CA ILE A 124 0.26 -21.09 -8.77
C ILE A 124 -0.91 -21.65 -9.59
N CYS A 125 -1.68 -20.80 -10.28
CA CYS A 125 -2.75 -21.27 -11.17
C CYS A 125 -2.23 -22.22 -12.27
N ALA A 126 -1.07 -21.91 -12.86
CA ALA A 126 -0.43 -22.79 -13.84
C ALA A 126 0.00 -24.14 -13.22
N ARG A 127 0.59 -24.11 -12.02
CA ARG A 127 0.95 -25.32 -11.27
C ARG A 127 -0.29 -26.19 -10.98
N LEU A 128 -1.36 -25.61 -10.43
CA LEU A 128 -2.60 -26.32 -10.11
C LEU A 128 -3.24 -26.98 -11.35
N LYS A 129 -3.17 -26.33 -12.51
CA LYS A 129 -3.61 -26.94 -13.78
C LYS A 129 -2.77 -28.15 -14.17
N ILE A 130 -1.45 -28.08 -14.01
CA ILE A 130 -0.55 -29.21 -14.28
C ILE A 130 -0.86 -30.38 -13.33
N GLU A 131 -1.18 -30.08 -12.06
CA GLU A 131 -1.59 -31.06 -11.05
C GLU A 131 -2.97 -31.70 -11.32
N GLY A 132 -3.72 -31.21 -12.30
CA GLY A 132 -4.93 -31.85 -12.79
C GLY A 132 -6.22 -31.07 -12.53
N LEU A 133 -6.17 -29.92 -11.86
CA LEU A 133 -7.35 -29.09 -11.66
C LEU A 133 -7.86 -28.51 -12.99
N ARG A 134 -9.18 -28.39 -13.11
CA ARG A 134 -9.84 -27.95 -14.35
C ARG A 134 -10.86 -26.84 -14.15
N SER A 135 -11.41 -26.68 -12.94
CA SER A 135 -12.38 -25.64 -12.63
C SER A 135 -11.69 -24.29 -12.46
N ASP A 136 -12.13 -23.29 -13.23
CA ASP A 136 -11.61 -21.92 -13.18
C ASP A 136 -11.67 -21.33 -11.77
N GLU A 137 -12.86 -21.38 -11.16
CA GLU A 137 -13.11 -20.87 -9.82
C GLU A 137 -12.33 -21.62 -8.74
N GLU A 138 -12.22 -22.95 -8.87
CA GLU A 138 -11.46 -23.76 -7.91
C GLU A 138 -9.98 -23.39 -7.94
N ILE A 139 -9.41 -23.24 -9.14
CA ILE A 139 -8.01 -22.82 -9.33
C ILE A 139 -7.81 -21.41 -8.75
N TYR A 140 -8.69 -20.47 -9.07
CA TYR A 140 -8.62 -19.09 -8.56
C TYR A 140 -8.64 -19.05 -7.03
N GLN A 141 -9.60 -19.72 -6.38
CA GLN A 141 -9.71 -19.69 -4.92
C GLN A 141 -8.55 -20.41 -4.23
N MET A 142 -8.02 -21.50 -4.81
CA MET A 142 -6.85 -22.18 -4.27
C MET A 142 -5.59 -21.31 -4.39
N ALA A 143 -5.35 -20.70 -5.55
CA ALA A 143 -4.22 -19.80 -5.74
C ALA A 143 -4.34 -18.55 -4.86
N ARG A 144 -5.53 -17.96 -4.73
CA ARG A 144 -5.81 -16.87 -3.80
C ARG A 144 -5.48 -17.27 -2.37
N LYS A 145 -5.98 -18.41 -1.90
CA LYS A 145 -5.72 -18.93 -0.55
C LYS A 145 -4.22 -19.10 -0.27
N GLU A 146 -3.47 -19.63 -1.24
CA GLU A 146 -2.03 -19.84 -1.12
C GLU A 146 -1.26 -18.51 -1.05
N VAL A 147 -1.55 -17.56 -1.94
CA VAL A 147 -0.94 -16.21 -1.91
C VAL A 147 -1.28 -15.46 -0.61
N SER A 148 -2.53 -15.51 -0.13
CA SER A 148 -2.89 -14.94 1.17
C SER A 148 -2.08 -15.57 2.31
N GLY A 149 -1.86 -16.90 2.25
CA GLY A 149 -1.00 -17.61 3.18
C GLY A 149 0.47 -17.18 3.12
N LEU A 150 1.01 -16.95 1.92
CA LEU A 150 2.36 -16.42 1.73
C LEU A 150 2.49 -15.01 2.35
N ILE A 151 1.55 -14.11 2.09
CA ILE A 151 1.55 -12.75 2.66
C ILE A 151 1.50 -12.81 4.19
N GLN A 152 0.64 -13.68 4.77
CA GLN A 152 0.60 -13.88 6.22
C GLN A 152 1.93 -14.42 6.76
N ALA A 153 2.51 -15.42 6.10
CA ALA A 153 3.75 -16.05 6.53
C ALA A 153 4.91 -15.04 6.52
N ILE A 154 5.09 -14.31 5.41
CA ILE A 154 6.09 -13.23 5.30
C ILE A 154 5.84 -12.18 6.38
N THR A 155 4.60 -11.75 6.58
CA THR A 155 4.27 -10.71 7.57
C THR A 155 4.65 -11.14 8.99
N PHE A 156 4.20 -12.31 9.43
CA PHE A 156 4.34 -12.74 10.82
C PHE A 156 5.69 -13.37 11.15
N ASN A 157 6.35 -14.04 10.18
CA ASN A 157 7.58 -14.77 10.42
C ASN A 157 8.84 -14.01 9.99
N GLU A 158 8.71 -12.98 9.14
CA GLU A 158 9.88 -12.27 8.59
C GLU A 158 9.79 -10.76 8.86
N PHE A 159 8.75 -10.09 8.35
CA PHE A 159 8.63 -8.64 8.43
C PHE A 159 8.48 -8.11 9.86
N LEU A 160 7.53 -8.65 10.65
CA LEU A 160 7.35 -8.22 12.03
C LEU A 160 8.60 -8.49 12.91
N PRO A 161 9.24 -9.68 12.84
CA PRO A 161 10.51 -9.91 13.54
C PRO A 161 11.64 -8.97 13.10
N ALA A 162 11.73 -8.62 11.81
CA ALA A 162 12.73 -7.65 11.32
C ALA A 162 12.52 -6.24 11.91
N LEU A 163 11.27 -5.88 12.24
CA LEU A 163 10.93 -4.66 12.99
C LEU A 163 11.10 -4.81 14.52
N GLY A 164 11.62 -5.93 15.01
CA GLY A 164 11.76 -6.23 16.43
C GLY A 164 10.46 -6.69 17.12
N VAL A 165 9.38 -6.88 16.37
CA VAL A 165 8.09 -7.36 16.89
C VAL A 165 8.06 -8.88 16.88
N ASN A 166 8.32 -9.48 18.05
CA ASN A 166 8.32 -10.93 18.23
C ASN A 166 7.01 -11.38 18.89
N LEU A 167 6.17 -12.08 18.13
CA LEU A 167 4.92 -12.64 18.64
C LEU A 167 5.14 -14.00 19.29
N GLY A 168 4.33 -14.33 20.30
CA GLY A 168 4.32 -15.67 20.87
C GLY A 168 3.77 -16.72 19.90
N GLN A 169 4.04 -18.00 20.18
CA GLN A 169 3.51 -19.12 19.39
C GLN A 169 1.99 -19.03 19.22
N TYR A 170 1.51 -19.17 17.98
CA TYR A 170 0.09 -19.21 17.67
C TYR A 170 -0.60 -20.36 18.40
N ARG A 171 -1.71 -20.07 19.10
CA ARG A 171 -2.44 -21.04 19.94
C ARG A 171 -3.74 -21.54 19.31
N GLY A 172 -3.97 -21.26 18.04
CA GLY A 172 -5.22 -21.56 17.34
C GLY A 172 -6.17 -20.38 17.28
N TYR A 173 -7.22 -20.53 16.47
CA TYR A 173 -8.25 -19.51 16.27
C TYR A 173 -9.08 -19.30 17.53
N ASN A 174 -9.30 -18.04 17.90
CA ASN A 174 -10.19 -17.66 18.99
C ASN A 174 -11.31 -16.78 18.43
N PRO A 175 -12.57 -17.25 18.39
CA PRO A 175 -13.69 -16.49 17.82
C PRO A 175 -14.08 -15.26 18.65
N ASN A 176 -13.54 -15.11 19.87
CA ASN A 176 -13.84 -13.98 20.74
C ASN A 176 -12.88 -12.80 20.56
N VAL A 177 -11.89 -12.90 19.66
CA VAL A 177 -10.98 -11.79 19.34
C VAL A 177 -11.63 -10.91 18.27
N SER A 178 -11.75 -9.61 18.53
CA SER A 178 -12.09 -8.64 17.48
C SER A 178 -10.86 -8.42 16.58
N PRO A 179 -10.98 -8.66 15.26
CA PRO A 179 -9.90 -8.47 14.30
C PRO A 179 -9.85 -7.04 13.73
N ASP A 180 -10.70 -6.13 14.24
CA ASP A 180 -10.83 -4.79 13.68
C ASP A 180 -9.54 -4.00 13.84
N ILE A 181 -9.19 -3.21 12.83
CA ILE A 181 -8.03 -2.33 12.90
C ILE A 181 -8.32 -1.18 13.85
N MET A 182 -7.49 -1.05 14.89
CA MET A 182 -7.57 0.08 15.81
C MET A 182 -7.33 1.39 15.05
N ASN A 183 -8.18 2.39 15.29
CA ASN A 183 -8.06 3.71 14.65
C ASN A 183 -6.67 4.33 14.89
N THR A 184 -6.10 4.14 16.09
CA THR A 184 -4.74 4.58 16.43
C THR A 184 -3.65 3.87 15.63
N PHE A 185 -3.83 2.59 15.29
CA PHE A 185 -2.90 1.84 14.44
C PHE A 185 -2.92 2.37 13.01
N ALA A 186 -4.11 2.44 12.38
CA ALA A 186 -4.24 2.91 10.99
C ALA A 186 -3.83 4.38 10.81
N THR A 187 -4.12 5.22 11.81
CA THR A 187 -3.96 6.68 11.67
C THR A 187 -2.58 7.16 12.12
N ALA A 188 -1.94 6.49 13.07
CA ALA A 188 -0.65 6.92 13.62
C ALA A 188 0.37 5.79 13.68
N GLY A 189 0.04 4.67 14.34
CA GLY A 189 1.00 3.61 14.67
C GLY A 189 1.71 3.02 13.44
N TYR A 190 0.96 2.65 12.40
CA TYR A 190 1.52 2.04 11.20
C TYR A 190 2.02 3.06 10.17
N ARG A 191 1.98 4.37 10.49
CA ARG A 191 2.69 5.40 9.73
C ARG A 191 4.18 5.46 10.08
N LEU A 192 4.65 4.55 10.94
CA LEU A 192 6.06 4.31 11.22
C LEU A 192 6.92 4.22 9.95
N GLY A 193 6.39 3.62 8.88
CA GLY A 193 7.11 3.50 7.61
C GLY A 193 7.59 4.84 7.03
N HIS A 194 6.93 5.98 7.31
CA HIS A 194 7.31 7.27 6.73
C HIS A 194 8.67 7.81 7.20
N THR A 195 9.21 7.34 8.33
CA THR A 195 10.59 7.69 8.74
C THR A 195 11.63 6.82 8.03
N MET A 196 11.23 5.62 7.56
CA MET A 196 12.11 4.65 6.90
C MET A 196 12.30 4.90 5.40
N VAL A 197 11.48 5.77 4.79
CA VAL A 197 11.53 6.05 3.36
C VAL A 197 12.77 6.87 3.01
N ALA A 198 13.59 6.35 2.09
CA ALA A 198 14.75 7.04 1.52
C ALA A 198 14.34 8.16 0.55
N ASP A 199 15.28 9.01 0.15
CA ASP A 199 15.01 10.11 -0.78
C ASP A 199 14.92 9.65 -2.25
N ASP A 200 15.23 8.39 -2.52
CA ASP A 200 15.36 7.80 -3.84
C ASP A 200 14.81 6.36 -3.93
N ILE A 201 14.75 5.85 -5.17
CA ILE A 201 14.49 4.44 -5.49
C ILE A 201 15.61 3.94 -6.42
N LEU A 202 16.35 2.95 -5.94
CA LEU A 202 17.42 2.30 -6.66
C LEU A 202 16.90 1.29 -7.71
N MET A 203 17.56 1.24 -8.87
CA MET A 203 17.39 0.26 -9.94
C MET A 203 18.74 -0.38 -10.27
N ILE A 204 18.86 -1.69 -10.05
CA ILE A 204 20.09 -2.44 -10.35
C ILE A 204 19.81 -3.73 -11.11
N ASP A 205 20.79 -4.17 -11.89
CA ASP A 205 20.76 -5.44 -12.60
C ASP A 205 21.24 -6.63 -11.75
N SER A 206 21.47 -7.78 -12.38
CA SER A 206 21.90 -9.00 -11.67
C SER A 206 23.35 -8.96 -11.19
N ASP A 207 24.17 -8.09 -11.76
CA ASP A 207 25.58 -7.92 -11.41
C ASP A 207 25.79 -6.81 -10.36
N CYS A 208 24.67 -6.26 -9.85
CA CYS A 208 24.60 -5.12 -8.92
C CYS A 208 25.08 -3.80 -9.52
N ASP A 209 25.09 -3.71 -10.85
CA ASP A 209 25.34 -2.45 -11.55
C ASP A 209 24.04 -1.66 -11.70
N GLU A 210 24.14 -0.32 -11.70
CA GLU A 210 23.03 0.58 -11.95
C GLU A 210 22.41 0.31 -13.33
N PHE A 211 21.08 0.20 -13.37
CA PHE A 211 20.34 -0.03 -14.61
C PHE A 211 19.46 1.17 -14.97
N GLY A 212 19.48 1.55 -16.25
CA GLY A 212 18.71 2.68 -16.75
C GLY A 212 19.14 3.99 -16.09
N PRO A 213 18.26 4.70 -15.37
CA PRO A 213 18.63 5.91 -14.62
C PRO A 213 19.48 5.62 -13.37
N GLY A 214 19.61 4.36 -12.96
CA GLY A 214 20.32 3.97 -11.74
C GLY A 214 19.52 4.30 -10.48
N GLU A 215 19.62 5.54 -10.03
CA GLU A 215 18.91 6.05 -8.85
C GLU A 215 17.86 7.08 -9.29
N LEU A 216 16.61 6.89 -8.84
CA LEU A 216 15.49 7.77 -9.15
C LEU A 216 15.08 8.57 -7.93
N ASP A 217 15.11 9.89 -8.01
CA ASP A 217 14.58 10.77 -6.97
C ASP A 217 13.12 10.43 -6.65
N LEU A 218 12.81 10.19 -5.37
CA LEU A 218 11.47 9.82 -4.92
C LEU A 218 10.42 10.86 -5.34
N LEU A 219 10.81 12.12 -5.45
CA LEU A 219 9.94 13.20 -5.88
C LEU A 219 9.43 13.01 -7.32
N ASP A 220 10.23 12.40 -8.20
CA ASP A 220 9.94 12.29 -9.63
C ASP A 220 9.21 10.99 -10.02
N VAL A 221 9.09 10.05 -9.08
CA VAL A 221 8.50 8.72 -9.35
C VAL A 221 7.05 8.58 -8.92
N PHE A 222 6.51 9.54 -8.14
CA PHE A 222 5.13 9.46 -7.67
C PHE A 222 4.13 9.47 -8.83
N TRP A 223 3.17 8.55 -8.80
CA TRP A 223 2.10 8.41 -9.79
C TRP A 223 2.56 8.29 -11.24
N ASN A 224 3.77 7.74 -11.47
CA ASN A 224 4.36 7.59 -12.80
C ASN A 224 4.40 6.11 -13.24
N PRO A 225 3.28 5.54 -13.74
CA PRO A 225 3.23 4.14 -14.16
C PRO A 225 4.12 3.83 -15.36
N SER A 226 4.60 4.83 -16.10
CA SER A 226 5.48 4.64 -17.26
C SER A 226 6.81 3.99 -16.86
N LEU A 227 7.32 4.25 -15.65
CA LEU A 227 8.57 3.63 -15.17
C LEU A 227 8.48 2.10 -15.14
N ILE A 228 7.36 1.55 -14.67
CA ILE A 228 7.13 0.09 -14.66
C ILE A 228 6.85 -0.45 -16.05
N LYS A 229 6.15 0.32 -16.89
CA LYS A 229 5.91 -0.06 -18.28
C LYS A 229 7.21 -0.18 -19.08
N ASP A 230 8.12 0.77 -18.90
CA ASP A 230 9.33 0.90 -19.71
C ASP A 230 10.46 -0.02 -19.22
N TYR A 231 10.59 -0.21 -17.91
CA TYR A 231 11.69 -0.99 -17.31
C TYR A 231 11.27 -2.35 -16.73
N GLY A 232 9.97 -2.63 -16.59
CA GLY A 232 9.48 -3.78 -15.84
C GLY A 232 9.68 -3.61 -14.34
N ILE A 233 9.59 -4.72 -13.59
CA ILE A 233 9.67 -4.72 -12.11
C ILE A 233 11.01 -5.24 -11.57
N ASP A 234 11.76 -5.98 -12.39
CA ASP A 234 12.87 -6.80 -11.92
C ASP A 234 14.00 -5.94 -11.32
N TYR A 235 14.36 -4.83 -11.97
CA TYR A 235 15.40 -3.92 -11.51
C TYR A 235 15.00 -3.17 -10.23
N PHE A 236 13.72 -2.82 -10.08
CA PHE A 236 13.19 -2.23 -8.85
C PHE A 236 13.21 -3.22 -7.69
N LEU A 237 12.80 -4.47 -7.91
CA LEU A 237 12.82 -5.50 -6.86
C LEU A 237 14.24 -5.81 -6.39
N LYS A 238 15.23 -5.81 -7.28
CA LYS A 238 16.64 -5.96 -6.91
C LYS A 238 17.16 -4.73 -6.18
N GLY A 239 16.79 -3.52 -6.61
CA GLY A 239 17.10 -2.30 -5.87
C GLY A 239 16.56 -2.37 -4.44
N LEU A 240 15.28 -2.71 -4.26
CA LEU A 240 14.66 -2.86 -2.94
C LEU A 240 15.32 -3.91 -2.05
N SER A 241 15.98 -4.93 -2.61
CA SER A 241 16.61 -5.97 -1.79
C SER A 241 17.98 -5.59 -1.23
N VAL A 242 18.61 -4.54 -1.79
CA VAL A 242 19.93 -4.06 -1.34
C VAL A 242 19.90 -2.62 -0.82
N HIS A 243 18.89 -1.85 -1.20
CA HIS A 243 18.74 -0.46 -0.79
C HIS A 243 18.43 -0.39 0.71
N THR A 244 19.24 0.36 1.44
CA THR A 244 19.08 0.48 2.89
C THR A 244 18.01 1.52 3.20
N GLN A 245 17.00 1.13 3.98
CA GLN A 245 15.99 2.06 4.48
C GLN A 245 16.61 3.07 5.46
N TYR A 246 15.96 4.22 5.64
CA TYR A 246 16.33 5.16 6.68
C TYR A 246 16.02 4.60 8.09
N GLU A 247 16.71 5.14 9.09
CA GLU A 247 16.52 4.76 10.48
C GLU A 247 15.10 5.08 10.94
N THR A 248 14.60 4.28 11.89
CA THR A 248 13.33 4.59 12.55
C THR A 248 13.55 5.65 13.62
N ASP A 249 13.36 6.91 13.26
CA ASP A 249 13.60 8.04 14.16
C ASP A 249 12.46 9.10 14.12
N LEU A 250 12.72 10.29 14.64
CA LEU A 250 11.75 11.40 14.69
C LEU A 250 11.72 12.23 13.39
N LYS A 251 12.48 11.84 12.36
CA LYS A 251 12.62 12.57 11.11
C LYS A 251 11.82 11.89 10.01
N ILE A 252 11.37 12.74 9.09
CA ILE A 252 10.80 12.35 7.81
C ILE A 252 11.61 13.13 6.77
N ASN A 253 11.97 12.46 5.68
CA ASN A 253 12.81 13.03 4.65
C ASN A 253 12.19 14.30 4.01
N SER A 254 13.01 15.12 3.35
CA SER A 254 12.51 16.40 2.83
C SER A 254 11.53 16.25 1.67
N VAL A 255 11.63 15.17 0.90
CA VAL A 255 10.71 14.88 -0.21
C VAL A 255 9.30 14.73 0.33
N LEU A 256 9.10 13.89 1.34
CA LEU A 256 7.79 13.64 1.96
C LEU A 256 7.29 14.83 2.81
N ARG A 257 8.19 15.61 3.41
CA ARG A 257 7.79 16.75 4.26
C ARG A 257 7.49 18.03 3.49
N ASN A 258 8.12 18.25 2.33
CA ASN A 258 8.00 19.53 1.63
C ASN A 258 7.38 19.40 0.23
N PHE A 259 7.45 18.21 -0.36
CA PHE A 259 7.17 18.00 -1.79
C PHE A 259 6.30 16.77 -2.07
N LEU A 260 5.58 16.24 -1.07
CA LEU A 260 4.75 15.05 -1.26
C LEU A 260 3.74 15.29 -2.39
N PHE A 261 3.81 14.44 -3.42
CA PHE A 261 3.00 14.54 -4.64
C PHE A 261 3.09 15.89 -5.36
N GLY A 262 4.20 16.61 -5.21
CA GLY A 262 4.46 17.82 -5.98
C GLY A 262 4.60 17.47 -7.47
N ASP A 263 4.05 18.33 -8.34
CA ASP A 263 4.15 18.14 -9.80
C ASP A 263 5.63 18.28 -10.23
N PRO A 264 6.28 17.22 -10.75
CA PRO A 264 7.68 17.27 -11.14
C PRO A 264 7.91 18.18 -12.35
N THR A 265 6.88 18.50 -13.11
CA THR A 265 6.95 19.37 -14.29
C THR A 265 6.74 20.85 -13.99
N ALA A 266 6.29 21.19 -12.78
CA ALA A 266 6.01 22.56 -12.39
C ALA A 266 7.30 23.37 -12.16
N ALA A 267 7.32 24.63 -12.64
CA ALA A 267 8.45 25.54 -12.47
C ALA A 267 8.73 25.89 -11.00
N VAL A 268 7.70 25.84 -10.14
CA VAL A 268 7.81 25.88 -8.69
C VAL A 268 7.06 24.67 -8.15
N ARG A 269 7.79 23.72 -7.57
CA ARG A 269 7.22 22.49 -7.03
C ARG A 269 6.62 22.74 -5.66
N PHE A 270 5.32 23.01 -5.61
CA PHE A 270 4.55 22.92 -4.37
C PHE A 270 4.10 21.48 -4.17
N GLY A 271 4.39 20.90 -3.02
CA GLY A 271 3.81 19.64 -2.61
C GLY A 271 3.10 19.76 -1.26
N LEU A 272 2.67 18.61 -0.77
CA LEU A 272 2.10 18.48 0.55
C LEU A 272 3.20 18.21 1.59
N ASP A 273 2.85 18.37 2.86
CA ASP A 273 3.69 17.93 3.99
C ASP A 273 3.04 16.71 4.64
N LEU A 274 3.65 15.53 4.41
CA LEU A 274 3.16 14.26 4.94
C LEU A 274 3.12 14.24 6.47
N ALA A 275 4.10 14.85 7.14
CA ALA A 275 4.15 14.90 8.60
C ALA A 275 2.98 15.73 9.14
N SER A 276 2.73 16.90 8.53
CA SER A 276 1.59 17.75 8.86
C SER A 276 0.25 17.04 8.62
N ILE A 277 0.15 16.28 7.52
CA ILE A 277 -1.05 15.49 7.17
C ILE A 277 -1.26 14.37 8.19
N ASN A 278 -0.21 13.67 8.62
CA ASN A 278 -0.31 12.63 9.66
C ASN A 278 -0.88 13.21 10.96
N ILE A 279 -0.35 14.36 11.39
CA ILE A 279 -0.83 15.07 12.60
C ILE A 279 -2.28 15.51 12.43
N GLN A 280 -2.60 16.14 11.29
CA GLN A 280 -3.94 16.66 11.05
C GLN A 280 -4.97 15.54 10.87
N ARG A 281 -4.58 14.39 10.30
CA ARG A 281 -5.40 13.17 10.25
C ARG A 281 -5.64 12.59 11.64
N GLY A 282 -4.62 12.58 12.51
CA GLY A 282 -4.78 12.20 13.91
C GLY A 282 -5.82 13.06 14.65
N ARG A 283 -5.81 14.38 14.41
CA ARG A 283 -6.82 15.31 14.95
C ARG A 283 -8.20 15.07 14.34
N ASP A 284 -8.29 14.87 13.03
CA ASP A 284 -9.53 14.58 12.31
C ASP A 284 -10.23 13.31 12.85
N HIS A 285 -9.44 12.28 13.12
CA HIS A 285 -9.89 10.98 13.66
C HIS A 285 -10.11 11.00 15.17
N GLY A 286 -9.85 12.12 15.86
CA GLY A 286 -10.04 12.22 17.29
C GLY A 286 -9.13 11.29 18.09
N LEU A 287 -7.89 11.07 17.63
CA LEU A 287 -6.96 10.20 18.34
C LEU A 287 -6.69 10.72 19.76
N PRO A 288 -6.60 9.81 20.75
CA PRO A 288 -6.20 10.18 22.11
C PRO A 288 -4.79 10.76 22.16
N ASP A 289 -4.50 11.50 23.23
CA ASP A 289 -3.16 12.04 23.46
C ASP A 289 -2.13 10.94 23.77
N TYR A 290 -0.84 11.31 23.64
CA TYR A 290 0.29 10.41 23.87
C TYR A 290 0.22 9.69 25.23
N ASN A 291 -0.12 10.40 26.30
CA ASN A 291 -0.13 9.85 27.65
C ASN A 291 -1.29 8.87 27.87
N THR A 292 -2.43 9.13 27.24
CA THR A 292 -3.57 8.21 27.22
C THR A 292 -3.20 6.89 26.55
N ILE A 293 -2.55 6.92 25.37
CA ILE A 293 -2.09 5.70 24.68
C ILE A 293 -0.96 4.98 25.39
N ARG A 294 0.04 5.72 25.89
CA ARG A 294 1.15 5.12 26.64
C ARG A 294 0.63 4.39 27.88
N LYS A 295 -0.31 4.99 28.63
CA LYS A 295 -0.94 4.32 29.78
C LYS A 295 -1.73 3.08 29.37
N TYR A 296 -2.42 3.11 28.24
CA TYR A 296 -3.17 1.95 27.73
C TYR A 296 -2.25 0.73 27.51
N TYR A 297 -1.09 0.93 26.88
CA TYR A 297 -0.16 -0.17 26.58
C TYR A 297 0.81 -0.52 27.71
N THR A 298 1.28 0.46 28.48
CA THR A 298 2.36 0.27 29.47
C THR A 298 1.91 0.39 30.92
N GLY A 299 0.68 0.83 31.16
CA GLY A 299 0.16 1.18 32.50
C GLY A 299 0.75 2.46 33.09
N ARG A 300 1.66 3.16 32.39
CA ARG A 300 2.39 4.32 32.91
C ARG A 300 2.31 5.52 31.97
N GLY A 301 2.12 6.70 32.55
CA GLY A 301 2.24 7.97 31.83
C GLY A 301 3.56 8.67 32.15
N VAL A 302 3.98 9.58 31.28
CA VAL A 302 5.13 10.45 31.48
C VAL A 302 4.69 11.82 32.01
N ARG A 303 5.50 12.40 32.89
CA ARG A 303 5.22 13.70 33.54
C ARG A 303 6.24 14.79 33.19
N LYS A 304 7.30 14.45 32.47
CA LYS A 304 8.37 15.35 32.02
C LYS A 304 8.75 15.00 30.59
N PHE A 305 9.04 16.01 29.78
CA PHE A 305 9.45 15.82 28.38
C PHE A 305 10.73 14.99 28.23
N SER A 306 11.64 15.06 29.20
CA SER A 306 12.88 14.26 29.20
C SER A 306 12.64 12.75 29.36
N GLY A 307 11.46 12.33 29.82
CA GLY A 307 11.12 10.92 30.00
C GLY A 307 10.41 10.29 28.79
N ASN A 308 10.36 10.99 27.65
CA ASN A 308 9.66 10.50 26.45
C ASN A 308 10.49 9.51 25.61
N ASN A 309 11.81 9.43 25.85
CA ASN A 309 12.74 8.59 25.09
C ASN A 309 13.13 7.28 25.82
N GLU A 310 12.43 6.94 26.91
CA GLU A 310 12.60 5.69 27.68
C GLU A 310 11.39 4.75 27.55
#